data_AF-A0A522SGP3-F1
#
_entry.id   AF-A0A522SGP3-F1
#
_cell.length_a   1.000
_cell.length_b   1.000
_cell.length_c   1.000
_cell.angle_alpha   90.00
_cell.angle_beta   90.00
_cell.angle_gamma   90.00
#
_symmetry.space_group_name_H-M   'P 1'
#
loop_
_entity.id
_entity.type
_entity.pdbx_description
1 polymer ?
#
loop_
_entity_poly.entity_id
_entity_poly.type
_entity_poly.pdbx_seq_one_letter_code
_entity_poly.pdbx_strand_id
1 'polypeptide(L)'
;MFQAAVSGDFDAYSMFVNTIKYVHDFGVTFGLQLLGAIFFFVPRSIWPSKPVGSGALIAAKNGWLFTNVSCPLIGESYINFGLIGIIIFAIIYGIITSTLDNIYWSLNKVNLYNYWSLVYPVLLGMFFFHLRGDMLSSTAYTVGILVVGVITYYAMRLKLR
;
A
#
# COMPACT_ATOMS: atom_id res chain seq x y z
N MET A 1 4.61 16.98 18.00
CA MET A 1 5.48 16.42 16.93
C MET A 1 6.79 15.88 17.48
N PHE A 2 7.49 16.59 18.38
CA PHE A 2 8.75 16.11 18.99
C PHE A 2 8.60 15.02 20.07
N GLN A 3 7.40 14.80 20.61
CA GLN A 3 7.18 13.79 21.66
C GLN A 3 7.20 12.35 21.13
N ALA A 4 6.74 12.11 19.89
CA ALA A 4 6.71 10.78 19.26
C ALA A 4 8.12 10.21 18.95
N ALA A 5 9.09 11.09 18.72
CA ALA A 5 10.49 10.70 18.51
C ALA A 5 11.22 10.38 19.82
N VAL A 6 10.76 10.94 20.95
CA VAL A 6 11.35 10.74 22.29
C VAL A 6 10.69 9.55 23.01
N SER A 7 9.43 9.23 22.69
CA SER A 7 8.72 8.07 23.27
C SER A 7 9.06 6.73 22.61
N GLY A 8 9.78 6.71 21.49
CA GLY A 8 10.04 5.46 20.76
C GLY A 8 8.75 4.76 20.34
N ASP A 9 7.71 5.53 19.99
CA ASP A 9 6.43 4.97 19.57
C ASP A 9 6.59 4.27 18.22
N PHE A 10 6.75 2.96 18.27
CA PHE A 10 6.72 2.08 17.12
C PHE A 10 5.28 1.95 16.62
N ASP A 11 4.77 3.00 15.99
CA ASP A 11 3.39 3.08 15.48
C ASP A 11 3.00 1.85 14.66
N ALA A 12 3.89 1.34 13.80
CA ALA A 12 3.66 0.11 13.05
C ALA A 12 3.49 -1.13 13.95
N TYR A 13 4.30 -1.26 15.02
CA TYR A 13 4.18 -2.37 15.96
C TYR A 13 2.90 -2.24 16.80
N SER A 14 2.62 -1.06 17.34
CA SER A 14 1.40 -0.77 18.09
C SER A 14 0.16 -1.04 17.24
N MET A 15 0.18 -0.64 15.96
CA MET A 15 -0.91 -0.92 15.04
C MET A 15 -1.07 -2.40 14.75
N PHE A 16 0.02 -3.16 14.58
CA PHE A 16 -0.04 -4.60 14.42
C PHE A 16 -0.67 -5.30 15.63
N VAL A 17 -0.30 -4.90 16.86
CA VAL A 17 -0.93 -5.42 18.09
C VAL A 17 -2.41 -5.09 18.13
N ASN A 18 -2.81 -3.87 17.74
CA ASN A 18 -4.22 -3.51 17.64
C ASN A 18 -4.96 -4.32 16.57
N THR A 19 -4.31 -4.66 15.45
CA THR A 19 -4.87 -5.57 14.45
C THR A 19 -5.09 -6.96 15.02
N ILE A 20 -4.14 -7.50 15.78
CA ILE A 20 -4.31 -8.81 16.43
C ILE A 20 -5.50 -8.79 17.38
N LYS A 21 -5.60 -7.75 18.21
CA LYS A 21 -6.74 -7.56 19.11
C LYS A 21 -8.06 -7.49 18.34
N TYR A 22 -8.10 -6.72 17.25
CA TYR A 22 -9.28 -6.62 16.41
C TYR A 22 -9.71 -7.98 15.84
N VAL A 23 -8.77 -8.75 15.28
CA VAL A 23 -9.06 -10.08 14.71
C VAL A 23 -9.49 -11.07 15.80
N HIS A 24 -8.94 -10.96 17.01
CA HIS A 24 -9.37 -11.77 18.14
C HIS A 24 -10.84 -11.49 18.53
N ASP A 25 -11.24 -10.21 18.55
CA ASP A 25 -12.57 -9.79 19.02
C ASP A 25 -13.65 -9.91 17.93
N PHE A 26 -13.31 -9.67 16.66
CA PHE A 26 -14.26 -9.59 15.54
C PHE A 26 -14.04 -10.62 14.43
N GLY A 27 -12.93 -11.38 14.47
CA GLY A 27 -12.54 -12.30 13.42
C GLY A 27 -11.83 -11.63 12.24
N VAL A 28 -11.40 -12.46 11.29
CA VAL A 28 -10.81 -12.02 10.02
C VAL A 28 -11.87 -11.45 9.09
N THR A 29 -11.48 -10.51 8.24
CA THR A 29 -12.40 -9.81 7.34
C THR A 29 -12.54 -10.46 5.97
N PHE A 30 -11.90 -11.62 5.75
CA PHE A 30 -11.99 -12.44 4.53
C PHE A 30 -11.73 -11.66 3.22
N GLY A 31 -10.82 -10.69 3.25
CA GLY A 31 -10.41 -9.96 2.04
C GLY A 31 -11.25 -8.72 1.71
N LEU A 32 -12.23 -8.32 2.54
CA LEU A 32 -13.04 -7.13 2.27
C LEU A 32 -12.19 -5.85 2.14
N GLN A 33 -11.17 -5.69 2.98
CA GLN A 33 -10.29 -4.52 3.02
C GLN A 33 -9.35 -4.56 1.82
N LEU A 34 -8.88 -5.75 1.45
CA LEU A 34 -8.16 -5.97 0.20
C LEU A 34 -9.02 -5.59 -1.03
N LEU A 35 -10.29 -5.99 -1.07
CA LEU A 35 -11.21 -5.59 -2.15
C LEU A 35 -11.40 -4.07 -2.18
N GLY A 36 -11.54 -3.43 -1.02
CA GLY A 36 -11.59 -1.97 -0.91
C GLY A 36 -10.36 -1.29 -1.51
N ALA A 37 -9.16 -1.84 -1.24
CA ALA A 37 -7.89 -1.35 -1.75
C ALA A 37 -7.70 -1.59 -3.27
N ILE A 38 -8.17 -2.72 -3.80
CA ILE A 38 -8.11 -3.01 -5.24
C ILE A 38 -9.07 -2.10 -6.02
N PHE A 39 -10.29 -1.95 -5.53
CA PHE A 39 -11.32 -1.10 -6.13
C PHE A 39 -11.30 0.32 -5.57
N PHE A 40 -10.11 0.84 -5.22
CA PHE A 40 -9.96 2.16 -4.61
C PHE A 40 -10.57 3.28 -5.47
N PHE A 41 -10.56 3.12 -6.79
CA PHE A 41 -11.08 4.08 -7.77
C PHE A 41 -12.61 4.13 -7.87
N VAL A 42 -13.33 3.13 -7.35
CA VAL A 42 -14.81 3.12 -7.37
C VAL A 42 -15.33 4.13 -6.33
N PRO A 43 -16.14 5.13 -6.74
CA PRO A 43 -16.66 6.14 -5.83
C PRO A 43 -17.73 5.56 -4.89
N ARG A 44 -17.82 6.11 -3.68
CA ARG A 44 -18.82 5.68 -2.67
C ARG A 44 -20.28 5.94 -3.08
N SER A 45 -20.52 6.81 -4.06
CA SER A 45 -21.85 6.99 -4.65
C SER A 45 -22.37 5.74 -5.36
N ILE A 46 -21.46 4.96 -5.98
CA ILE A 46 -21.80 3.72 -6.68
C ILE A 46 -21.70 2.52 -5.74
N TRP A 47 -20.76 2.54 -4.79
CA TRP A 47 -20.60 1.50 -3.78
C TRP A 47 -20.64 2.07 -2.35
N PRO A 48 -21.84 2.29 -1.78
CA PRO A 48 -21.97 2.87 -0.43
C PRO A 48 -21.37 1.98 0.67
N SER A 49 -21.43 0.66 0.48
CA SER A 49 -20.87 -0.34 1.41
C SER A 49 -19.37 -0.61 1.21
N LYS A 50 -18.65 0.24 0.45
CA LYS A 50 -17.22 0.09 0.22
C LYS A 50 -16.44 0.06 1.54
N PRO A 51 -15.61 -0.97 1.77
CA PRO A 51 -14.78 -1.06 2.98
C PRO A 51 -13.85 0.14 3.12
N VAL A 52 -13.71 0.61 4.36
CA VAL A 52 -12.70 1.61 4.74
C VAL A 52 -11.33 0.94 4.86
N GLY A 53 -10.25 1.73 4.79
CA GLY A 53 -8.88 1.24 5.03
C GLY A 53 -8.78 0.57 6.40
N SER A 54 -7.90 -0.43 6.53
CA SER A 54 -7.85 -1.27 7.73
C SER A 54 -7.44 -0.47 8.97
N GLY A 55 -6.58 0.53 8.82
CA GLY A 55 -6.22 1.42 9.92
C GLY A 55 -7.42 2.24 10.41
N ALA A 56 -8.25 2.73 9.49
CA ALA A 56 -9.47 3.47 9.83
C ALA A 56 -10.52 2.58 10.51
N LEU A 57 -10.63 1.32 10.09
CA LEU A 57 -11.51 0.34 10.73
C LEU A 57 -11.12 0.10 12.20
N ILE A 58 -9.83 -0.17 12.43
CA ILE A 58 -9.29 -0.42 13.78
C ILE A 58 -9.48 0.82 14.66
N ALA A 59 -9.16 2.00 14.15
CA ALA A 59 -9.31 3.25 14.87
C ALA A 59 -10.78 3.53 15.27
N ALA A 60 -11.73 3.32 14.34
CA ALA A 60 -13.15 3.48 14.61
C ALA A 60 -13.65 2.50 15.69
N LYS A 61 -13.14 1.26 15.68
CA LYS A 61 -13.52 0.23 16.64
C LYS A 61 -12.90 0.42 18.02
N ASN A 62 -11.72 1.04 18.07
CA ASN A 62 -11.08 1.46 19.31
C ASN A 62 -11.64 2.79 19.87
N GLY A 63 -12.59 3.43 19.18
CA GLY A 63 -13.18 4.70 19.62
C GLY A 63 -12.22 5.89 19.54
N TRP A 64 -11.22 5.83 18.65
CA TRP A 64 -10.27 6.92 18.46
C TRP A 64 -10.91 8.10 17.73
N LEU A 65 -10.52 9.32 18.13
CA LEU A 65 -10.96 10.57 17.48
C LEU A 65 -10.38 10.75 16.07
N PHE A 66 -9.24 10.10 15.79
CA PHE A 66 -8.56 10.14 14.50
C PHE A 66 -8.62 8.78 13.82
N THR A 67 -9.21 8.73 12.62
CA THR A 67 -9.34 7.51 11.82
C THR A 67 -8.31 7.39 10.70
N ASN A 68 -7.49 8.42 10.48
CA ASN A 68 -6.44 8.39 9.46
C ASN A 68 -5.16 7.78 10.07
N VAL A 69 -5.17 6.47 10.22
CA VAL A 69 -4.06 5.72 10.82
C VAL A 69 -3.53 4.71 9.82
N SER A 70 -2.21 4.54 9.77
CA SER A 70 -1.60 3.51 8.94
C SER A 70 -1.82 2.11 9.51
N CYS A 71 -1.96 1.12 8.63
CA CYS A 71 -1.89 -0.28 9.00
C CYS A 71 -0.72 -0.89 8.23
N PRO A 72 0.34 -1.40 8.89
CA PRO A 72 1.47 -1.98 8.18
C PRO A 72 1.03 -3.19 7.36
N LEU A 73 1.80 -3.54 6.32
CA LEU A 73 1.46 -4.65 5.41
C LEU A 73 1.21 -5.99 6.13
N ILE A 74 1.94 -6.23 7.23
CA ILE A 74 1.77 -7.43 8.06
C ILE A 74 0.41 -7.41 8.78
N GLY A 75 -0.03 -6.25 9.27
CA GLY A 75 -1.37 -6.07 9.84
C GLY A 75 -2.46 -6.21 8.79
N GLU A 76 -2.29 -5.61 7.61
CA GLU A 76 -3.22 -5.72 6.48
C GLU A 76 -3.38 -7.18 6.02
N SER A 77 -2.29 -7.91 5.87
CA SER A 77 -2.36 -9.33 5.49
C SER A 77 -3.01 -10.18 6.59
N TYR A 78 -2.74 -9.87 7.87
CA TYR A 78 -3.33 -10.56 9.01
C TYR A 78 -4.83 -10.28 9.18
N ILE A 79 -5.31 -9.05 9.02
CA ILE A 79 -6.73 -8.74 9.17
C ILE A 79 -7.56 -9.40 8.06
N ASN A 80 -7.01 -9.51 6.85
CA ASN A 80 -7.73 -10.10 5.71
C ASN A 80 -7.80 -11.64 5.78
N PHE A 81 -6.71 -12.34 6.06
CA PHE A 81 -6.66 -13.82 6.00
C PHE A 81 -5.90 -14.48 7.17
N GLY A 82 -5.65 -13.76 8.27
CA GLY A 82 -4.90 -14.27 9.42
C GLY A 82 -3.45 -14.59 9.11
N LEU A 83 -2.89 -15.60 9.80
CA LEU A 83 -1.49 -16.02 9.64
C LEU A 83 -1.18 -16.48 8.21
N ILE A 84 -2.13 -17.16 7.55
CA ILE A 84 -1.98 -17.62 6.16
C ILE A 84 -1.82 -16.40 5.23
N GLY A 85 -2.57 -15.34 5.49
CA GLY A 85 -2.47 -14.07 4.76
C GLY A 85 -1.06 -13.51 4.75
N ILE A 86 -0.38 -13.51 5.90
CA ILE A 86 0.99 -12.97 6.01
C ILE A 86 1.94 -13.69 5.05
N ILE A 87 1.90 -15.02 5.00
CA ILE A 87 2.76 -15.83 4.14
C ILE A 87 2.45 -15.56 2.67
N ILE A 88 1.16 -15.57 2.30
CA ILE A 88 0.72 -15.32 0.92
C ILE A 88 1.16 -13.93 0.46
N PHE A 89 0.91 -12.90 1.26
CA PHE A 89 1.29 -11.53 0.91
C PHE A 89 2.80 -11.34 0.81
N ALA A 90 3.58 -11.97 1.69
CA ALA A 90 5.04 -11.92 1.61
C ALA A 90 5.57 -12.53 0.31
N ILE A 91 5.03 -13.69 -0.10
CA ILE A 91 5.39 -14.33 -1.37
C ILE A 91 4.99 -13.45 -2.55
N ILE A 92 3.75 -12.94 -2.57
CA ILE A 92 3.26 -12.08 -3.65
C ILE A 92 4.13 -10.81 -3.77
N TYR A 93 4.42 -10.14 -2.66
CA TYR A 93 5.28 -8.95 -2.66
C TYR A 93 6.71 -9.27 -3.10
N GLY A 94 7.27 -10.40 -2.68
CA GLY A 94 8.58 -10.86 -3.12
C GLY A 94 8.63 -11.09 -4.63
N ILE A 95 7.60 -11.72 -5.20
CA ILE A 95 7.49 -11.91 -6.66
C ILE A 95 7.38 -10.55 -7.36
N ILE A 96 6.48 -9.67 -6.93
CA ILE A 96 6.28 -8.35 -7.55
C ILE A 96 7.58 -7.54 -7.55
N THR A 97 8.25 -7.45 -6.40
CA THR A 97 9.49 -6.67 -6.26
C THR A 97 10.63 -7.27 -7.10
N SER A 98 10.79 -8.59 -7.09
CA SER A 98 11.77 -9.28 -7.94
C SER A 98 11.50 -9.08 -9.43
N THR A 99 10.24 -9.17 -9.87
CA THR A 99 9.87 -8.93 -11.25
C THR A 99 10.17 -7.49 -11.67
N LEU A 100 9.81 -6.50 -10.85
CA LEU A 100 10.07 -5.09 -11.15
C LEU A 100 11.57 -4.77 -11.23
N ASP A 101 12.38 -5.31 -10.32
CA ASP A 101 13.83 -5.12 -10.34
C ASP A 101 14.46 -5.76 -11.59
N ASN A 102 14.06 -6.98 -11.95
CA ASN A 102 14.51 -7.64 -13.18
C ASN A 102 14.11 -6.87 -14.45
N ILE A 103 12.90 -6.31 -14.51
CA ILE A 103 12.44 -5.47 -15.63
C ILE A 103 13.31 -4.21 -15.74
N TYR A 104 13.56 -3.52 -14.63
CA TYR A 104 14.39 -2.32 -14.61
C TYR A 104 15.81 -2.60 -15.11
N TRP A 105 16.48 -3.62 -14.56
CA TRP A 105 17.86 -3.94 -14.93
C TRP A 105 17.98 -4.48 -16.35
N SER A 106 17.01 -5.26 -16.83
CA SER A 106 17.04 -5.80 -18.20
C SER A 106 16.84 -4.70 -19.25
N LEU A 107 15.89 -3.78 -19.03
CA LEU A 107 15.59 -2.71 -19.99
C LEU A 107 16.65 -1.60 -19.98
N ASN A 108 17.20 -1.23 -18.82
CA ASN A 108 18.24 -0.21 -18.74
C ASN A 108 19.57 -0.64 -19.36
N LYS A 109 19.86 -1.94 -19.43
CA LYS A 109 21.01 -2.46 -20.18
C LYS A 109 20.91 -2.17 -21.68
N VAL A 110 19.69 -2.16 -22.22
CA VAL A 110 19.45 -1.97 -23.67
C VAL A 110 19.27 -0.49 -24.01
N ASN A 111 18.50 0.25 -23.20
CA ASN A 111 18.23 1.66 -23.42
C ASN A 111 17.98 2.39 -22.10
N LEU A 112 18.81 3.38 -21.79
CA LEU A 112 18.70 4.21 -20.59
C LEU A 112 17.48 5.15 -20.61
N TYR A 113 16.96 5.49 -21.79
CA TYR A 113 15.81 6.38 -21.98
C TYR A 113 14.51 5.59 -22.18
N ASN A 114 14.16 4.77 -21.19
CA ASN A 114 12.92 4.00 -21.18
C ASN A 114 11.95 4.52 -20.10
N TYR A 115 10.70 4.06 -20.13
CA TYR A 115 9.70 4.46 -19.14
C TYR A 115 10.08 4.03 -17.70
N TRP A 116 10.68 2.85 -17.55
CA TRP A 116 11.02 2.26 -16.27
C TRP A 116 12.20 2.98 -15.58
N SER A 117 13.09 3.63 -16.33
CA SER A 117 14.19 4.42 -15.76
C SER A 117 13.69 5.67 -15.03
N LEU A 118 12.52 6.19 -15.43
CA LEU A 118 11.86 7.30 -14.75
C LEU A 118 11.04 6.84 -13.54
N VAL A 119 10.31 5.74 -13.69
CA VAL A 119 9.30 5.31 -12.70
C VAL A 119 9.88 4.44 -11.59
N TYR A 120 10.82 3.54 -11.89
CA TYR A 120 11.35 2.58 -10.92
C TYR A 120 11.99 3.23 -9.68
N PRO A 121 12.82 4.30 -9.79
CA PRO A 121 13.37 4.97 -8.62
C PRO A 121 12.28 5.53 -7.67
N VAL A 122 11.16 5.98 -8.22
CA VAL A 122 10.02 6.47 -7.43
C VAL A 122 9.29 5.30 -6.75
N LEU A 123 9.19 4.16 -7.42
CA LEU A 123 8.61 2.94 -6.84
C LEU A 123 9.40 2.42 -5.63
N LEU A 124 10.72 2.63 -5.58
CA LEU A 124 11.52 2.30 -4.38
C LEU A 124 11.08 3.12 -3.15
N GLY A 125 10.70 4.38 -3.33
CA GLY A 125 10.12 5.19 -2.25
C GLY A 125 8.72 4.69 -1.86
N MET A 126 7.90 4.34 -2.86
CA MET A 126 6.57 3.78 -2.63
C MET A 126 6.61 2.40 -1.96
N PHE A 127 7.69 1.64 -2.10
CA PHE A 127 7.87 0.36 -1.40
C PHE A 127 7.82 0.54 0.13
N PHE A 128 8.55 1.52 0.67
CA PHE A 128 8.48 1.83 2.10
C PHE A 128 7.09 2.29 2.53
N PHE A 129 6.40 3.03 1.66
CA PHE A 129 5.03 3.46 1.92
C PHE A 129 4.05 2.28 1.95
N HIS A 130 4.21 1.25 1.13
CA HIS A 130 3.39 0.05 1.23
C HIS A 130 3.70 -0.80 2.47
N LEU A 131 4.97 -0.91 2.87
CA LEU A 131 5.33 -1.69 4.04
C LEU A 131 4.76 -1.12 5.34
N ARG A 132 4.71 0.21 5.45
CA ARG A 132 4.26 0.92 6.65
C ARG A 132 2.81 1.43 6.56
N GLY A 133 2.42 1.94 5.40
CA GLY A 133 1.19 2.69 5.19
C GLY A 133 -0.02 1.80 4.93
N ASP A 134 -1.20 2.41 5.07
CA ASP A 134 -2.48 1.76 4.78
C ASP A 134 -2.56 1.30 3.31
N MET A 135 -3.07 0.09 3.09
CA MET A 135 -3.02 -0.53 1.76
C MET A 135 -3.86 0.20 0.73
N LEU A 136 -5.02 0.73 1.14
CA LEU A 136 -5.91 1.52 0.26
C LEU A 136 -5.21 2.80 -0.23
N SER A 137 -4.53 3.50 0.67
CA SER A 137 -3.86 4.76 0.32
C SER A 137 -2.61 4.50 -0.51
N SER A 138 -1.78 3.54 -0.10
CA SER A 138 -0.52 3.20 -0.80
C SER A 138 -0.75 2.70 -2.22
N THR A 139 -1.78 1.88 -2.46
CA THR A 139 -2.15 1.45 -3.82
C THR A 139 -2.63 2.62 -4.67
N ALA A 140 -3.49 3.50 -4.13
CA ALA A 140 -4.03 4.63 -4.86
C ALA A 140 -2.94 5.62 -5.32
N TYR A 141 -2.01 5.99 -4.43
CA TYR A 141 -0.90 6.88 -4.77
C TYR A 141 0.06 6.23 -5.78
N THR A 142 0.32 4.93 -5.64
CA THR A 142 1.21 4.21 -6.56
C THR A 142 0.63 4.15 -7.95
N VAL A 143 -0.66 3.84 -8.10
CA VAL A 143 -1.34 3.88 -9.40
C VAL A 143 -1.32 5.29 -9.98
N GLY A 144 -1.57 6.32 -9.16
CA GLY A 144 -1.46 7.71 -9.60
C GLY A 144 -0.09 8.04 -10.18
N ILE A 145 0.99 7.64 -9.51
CA ILE A 145 2.37 7.86 -9.97
C ILE A 145 2.67 7.11 -11.26
N LEU A 146 2.19 5.86 -11.41
CA LEU A 146 2.34 5.11 -12.65
C LEU A 146 1.68 5.85 -13.82
N VAL A 147 0.44 6.34 -13.63
CA VAL A 147 -0.29 7.11 -14.65
C VAL A 147 0.45 8.40 -15.00
N VAL A 148 0.92 9.15 -14.00
CA VAL A 148 1.71 10.38 -14.23
C VAL A 148 3.02 10.06 -14.97
N GLY A 149 3.69 8.97 -14.62
CA GLY A 149 4.88 8.49 -15.31
C GLY A 149 4.61 8.24 -16.80
N VAL A 150 3.48 7.62 -17.12
CA VAL A 150 3.09 7.30 -18.51
C VAL A 150 2.87 8.60 -19.28
N ILE A 151 2.10 9.53 -18.72
CA ILE A 151 1.82 10.83 -19.32
C ILE A 151 3.14 11.59 -19.57
N THR A 152 4.01 11.65 -18.55
CA THR A 152 5.29 12.35 -18.64
C THR A 152 6.18 11.74 -19.73
N TYR A 153 6.27 10.42 -19.79
CA TYR A 153 7.05 9.72 -20.80
C TYR A 153 6.56 10.02 -22.24
N TYR A 154 5.24 9.99 -22.47
CA TYR A 154 4.69 10.35 -23.78
C TYR A 154 4.88 11.83 -24.11
N ALA A 155 4.71 12.74 -23.14
CA ALA A 155 4.95 14.16 -23.32
C ALA A 155 6.40 14.47 -23.71
N MET A 156 7.38 13.80 -23.08
CA MET A 156 8.79 13.93 -23.43
C MET A 156 9.08 13.46 -24.85
N ARG A 157 8.47 12.36 -25.29
CA ARG A 157 8.63 11.87 -26.68
C ARG A 157 8.02 12.78 -27.73
N LEU A 158 6.91 13.45 -27.43
CA LEU A 158 6.27 14.40 -28.35
C LEU A 158 7.12 15.66 -28.56
N LYS A 159 7.83 16.11 -27.52
CA LYS A 159 8.67 17.31 -27.57
C LYS A 159 10.05 17.10 -28.20
N LEU A 160 10.46 15.84 -28.38
CA LEU A 160 11.71 15.44 -29.02
C LEU A 160 11.55 15.15 -30.53
N ARG A 161 10.34 15.32 -31.08
CA ARG A 161 10.06 15.36 -32.52
C ARG A 161 9.90 16.80 -32.97
#